data_AF-A0A3P1SJV0-F1
#
_entry.id   AF-A0A3P1SJV0-F1
#
_cell.length_a   1.000
_cell.length_b   1.000
_cell.length_c   1.000
_cell.angle_alpha   90.00
_cell.angle_beta   90.00
_cell.angle_gamma   90.00
#
_symmetry.space_group_name_H-M   'P 1'
#
loop_
_entity.id
_entity.type
_entity.pdbx_description
1 polymer ?
#
loop_
_entity_poly.entity_id
_entity_poly.type
_entity_poly.pdbx_seq_one_letter_code
_entity_poly.pdbx_strand_id
1 'polypeptide(L)'
;MRKIIAYSTILILFLSCKIQQFNVAYLCGTFDGVEGGKNQLSTYVLLELNMDNTCSLKKTFDLSKIECRGEWAMLNDGVIEIRCNNNPVLSDIEKALQGGSYIEGTLKIKVLGKNKLKLGNTVLKRKK
;
A
#
# COMPACT_ATOMS: atom_id res chain seq x y z
N MET A 1 57.05 24.64 10.25
CA MET A 1 55.81 24.17 10.89
C MET A 1 54.66 24.53 9.96
N ARG A 2 54.37 23.68 8.98
CA ARG A 2 53.45 22.53 9.00
C ARG A 2 52.06 22.96 8.51
N LYS A 3 51.83 22.58 7.25
CA LYS A 3 50.60 22.62 6.44
C LYS A 3 49.41 21.99 7.17
N ILE A 4 48.76 22.71 8.11
CA ILE A 4 47.68 22.12 8.93
C ILE A 4 46.33 22.83 8.77
N ILE A 5 46.22 23.93 8.02
CA ILE A 5 44.97 24.75 8.03
C ILE A 5 44.05 24.47 6.82
N ALA A 6 44.35 23.47 5.98
CA ALA A 6 43.57 23.19 4.77
C ALA A 6 42.72 21.90 4.84
N TYR A 7 42.47 21.34 6.03
CA TYR A 7 41.79 20.04 6.19
C TYR A 7 40.62 20.03 7.18
N SER A 8 39.97 21.19 7.43
CA SER A 8 38.92 21.27 8.46
C SER A 8 37.58 21.85 7.99
N THR A 9 37.28 21.81 6.70
CA THR A 9 35.97 22.26 6.17
C THR A 9 35.25 21.23 5.32
N ILE A 10 35.70 19.98 5.32
CA ILE A 10 34.84 18.86 4.92
C ILE A 10 34.12 18.38 6.18
N LEU A 11 33.30 19.28 6.75
CA LEU A 11 32.27 18.92 7.70
C LEU A 11 31.24 18.17 6.87
N ILE A 12 31.46 16.86 6.73
CA ILE A 12 30.52 15.98 6.07
C ILE A 12 29.24 16.06 6.89
N LEU A 13 28.31 16.86 6.39
CA LEU A 13 26.90 16.81 6.70
C LEU A 13 26.42 15.43 6.23
N PHE A 14 26.81 14.39 6.97
CA PHE A 14 26.05 13.17 7.09
C PHE A 14 24.76 13.56 7.82
N LEU A 15 23.90 14.30 7.11
CA LEU A 15 22.46 14.22 7.25
C LEU A 15 22.17 12.73 7.12
N SER A 16 22.20 12.05 8.27
CA SER A 16 21.73 10.69 8.42
C SER A 16 20.30 10.72 7.91
N CYS A 17 20.14 10.33 6.65
CA CYS A 17 18.85 9.96 6.12
C CYS A 17 18.46 8.76 6.98
N LYS A 18 17.70 9.02 8.04
CA LYS A 18 17.11 7.95 8.86
C LYS A 18 16.18 7.21 7.92
N ILE A 19 16.69 6.14 7.31
CA ILE A 19 15.89 5.17 6.59
C ILE A 19 14.90 4.65 7.63
N GLN A 20 13.64 5.06 7.50
CA GLN A 20 12.59 4.66 8.41
C GLN A 20 12.26 3.19 8.12
N GLN A 21 12.93 2.28 8.81
CA GLN A 21 12.66 0.86 8.71
C GLN A 21 11.26 0.58 9.25
N PHE A 22 10.38 0.09 8.38
CA PHE A 22 9.03 -0.32 8.76
C PHE A 22 9.05 -1.80 9.10
N ASN A 23 8.75 -2.15 10.36
CA ASN A 23 8.54 -3.55 10.72
C ASN A 23 7.24 -4.04 10.09
N VAL A 24 7.36 -5.09 9.28
CA VAL A 24 6.28 -5.75 8.51
C VAL A 24 5.10 -6.14 9.40
N ALA A 25 5.36 -6.59 10.63
CA ALA A 25 4.32 -6.95 11.58
C ALA A 25 3.40 -5.77 11.93
N TYR A 26 3.93 -4.53 11.96
CA TYR A 26 3.12 -3.35 12.21
C TYR A 26 2.30 -2.90 11.01
N LEU A 27 2.58 -3.41 9.81
CA LEU A 27 1.82 -3.08 8.60
C LEU A 27 0.62 -4.00 8.42
N CYS A 28 0.62 -5.18 9.05
CA CYS A 28 -0.52 -6.10 9.03
C CYS A 28 -1.78 -5.46 9.63
N GLY A 29 -2.94 -5.80 9.09
CA GLY A 29 -4.26 -5.34 9.51
C GLY A 29 -5.08 -4.70 8.39
N THR A 30 -6.21 -4.10 8.77
CA THR A 30 -7.18 -3.55 7.84
C THR A 30 -7.07 -2.02 7.73
N PHE A 31 -7.16 -1.51 6.51
CA PHE A 31 -7.12 -0.09 6.19
C PHE A 31 -8.26 0.27 5.25
N ASP A 32 -8.84 1.44 5.44
CA ASP A 32 -9.91 1.93 4.59
C ASP A 32 -9.78 3.41 4.21
N GLY A 33 -10.43 3.76 3.11
CA GLY A 33 -10.43 5.13 2.59
C GLY A 33 -11.46 5.30 1.49
N VAL A 34 -11.55 6.53 0.99
CA VAL A 34 -12.51 6.92 -0.04
C VAL A 34 -11.76 7.60 -1.17
N GLU A 35 -11.80 6.98 -2.35
CA GLU A 35 -11.28 7.53 -3.62
C GLU A 35 -12.35 8.44 -4.25
N GLY A 36 -11.95 9.59 -4.80
CA GLY A 36 -12.87 10.57 -5.39
C GLY A 36 -13.53 11.55 -4.41
N GLY A 37 -13.20 11.50 -3.11
CA GLY A 37 -13.78 12.39 -2.09
C GLY A 37 -15.17 11.96 -1.61
N LYS A 38 -15.89 12.82 -0.87
CA LYS A 38 -17.24 12.54 -0.34
C LYS A 38 -18.34 12.93 -1.33
N ASN A 39 -18.36 12.29 -2.50
CA ASN A 39 -19.38 12.54 -3.53
C ASN A 39 -20.17 11.24 -3.81
N GLN A 40 -21.31 11.34 -4.52
CA GLN A 40 -22.09 10.16 -4.92
C GLN A 40 -21.29 9.16 -5.77
N LEU A 41 -20.28 9.64 -6.50
CA LEU A 41 -19.37 8.84 -7.31
C LEU A 41 -18.10 8.40 -6.54
N SER A 42 -18.18 8.33 -5.21
CA SER A 42 -17.03 7.94 -4.40
C SER A 42 -16.84 6.43 -4.41
N THR A 43 -15.58 6.00 -4.46
CA THR A 43 -15.22 4.58 -4.39
C THR A 43 -14.66 4.28 -3.02
N TYR A 44 -15.33 3.41 -2.26
CA TYR A 44 -14.81 2.92 -0.99
C TYR A 44 -13.71 1.90 -1.26
N VAL A 45 -12.57 2.08 -0.60
CA VAL A 45 -11.41 1.19 -0.74
C VAL A 45 -11.13 0.55 0.60
N LEU A 46 -11.04 -0.79 0.62
CA LEU A 46 -10.70 -1.60 1.78
C LEU A 46 -9.49 -2.46 1.43
N LEU A 47 -8.42 -2.34 2.22
CA LEU A 47 -7.21 -3.13 2.09
C LEU A 47 -6.96 -3.92 3.37
N GLU A 48 -6.65 -5.19 3.22
CA GLU A 48 -6.27 -6.10 4.30
C GLU A 48 -4.91 -6.71 3.98
N LEU A 49 -3.99 -6.61 4.94
CA LEU A 49 -2.65 -7.17 4.87
C LEU A 49 -2.48 -8.19 6.02
N ASN A 50 -2.28 -9.45 5.69
CA ASN A 50 -2.17 -10.52 6.69
C ASN A 50 -0.71 -10.84 7.01
N MET A 51 -0.48 -11.44 8.19
CA MET A 51 0.87 -11.82 8.64
C MET A 51 1.50 -12.97 7.83
N ASP A 52 0.68 -13.77 7.16
CA ASP A 52 1.10 -14.86 6.28
C ASP A 52 1.41 -14.39 4.84
N ASN A 53 1.65 -13.09 4.66
CA ASN A 53 1.89 -12.43 3.38
C ASN A 53 0.71 -12.47 2.40
N THR A 54 -0.49 -12.91 2.81
CA THR A 54 -1.69 -12.80 1.98
C THR A 54 -2.34 -11.42 2.11
N CYS A 55 -3.06 -10.98 1.07
CA CYS A 55 -3.78 -9.71 1.10
C CYS A 55 -5.10 -9.76 0.34
N SER A 56 -5.96 -8.79 0.66
CA SER A 56 -7.22 -8.53 -0.05
C SER A 56 -7.39 -7.03 -0.23
N LEU A 57 -7.55 -6.59 -1.47
CA LEU A 57 -7.95 -5.23 -1.84
C LEU A 57 -9.34 -5.27 -2.46
N LYS A 58 -10.27 -4.50 -1.90
CA LYS A 58 -11.64 -4.35 -2.41
C LYS A 58 -11.91 -2.89 -2.70
N LYS A 59 -12.42 -2.62 -3.90
CA LYS A 59 -12.99 -1.32 -4.27
C LYS A 59 -14.48 -1.50 -4.51
N THR A 60 -15.30 -0.70 -3.84
CA THR A 60 -16.76 -0.73 -3.98
C THR A 60 -17.21 0.63 -4.49
N PHE A 61 -17.93 0.63 -5.60
CA PHE A 61 -18.50 1.81 -6.22
C PHE A 61 -19.94 1.48 -6.60
N ASP A 62 -20.90 2.12 -5.91
CA ASP A 62 -22.32 1.81 -6.02
C ASP A 62 -22.59 0.30 -5.83
N LEU A 63 -23.21 -0.39 -6.80
CA LEU A 63 -23.43 -1.84 -6.78
C LEU A 63 -22.24 -2.65 -7.33
N SER A 64 -21.24 -1.99 -7.91
CA SER A 64 -20.07 -2.65 -8.50
C SER A 64 -18.98 -2.90 -7.47
N LYS A 65 -18.39 -4.09 -7.55
CA LYS A 65 -17.28 -4.50 -6.69
C LYS A 65 -16.11 -5.00 -7.51
N ILE A 66 -14.95 -4.43 -7.24
CA ILE A 66 -13.68 -4.87 -7.79
C ILE A 66 -12.85 -5.46 -6.66
N GLU A 67 -12.39 -6.70 -6.81
CA GLU A 67 -11.59 -7.40 -5.80
C GLU A 67 -10.25 -7.87 -6.38
N CYS A 68 -9.19 -7.69 -5.58
CA CYS A 68 -7.89 -8.28 -5.78
C CYS A 68 -7.52 -9.11 -4.55
N ARG A 69 -7.13 -10.36 -4.75
CA ARG A 69 -6.51 -11.19 -3.72
C ARG A 69 -5.20 -11.76 -4.23
N GLY A 70 -4.30 -11.97 -3.28
CA GLY A 70 -3.01 -12.58 -3.57
C GLY A 70 -2.03 -12.31 -2.46
N GLU A 71 -0.81 -11.94 -2.83
CA GLU A 71 0.31 -11.81 -1.91
C GLU A 71 0.80 -10.37 -1.82
N TRP A 72 1.38 -10.02 -0.67
CA TRP A 72 2.02 -8.73 -0.49
C TRP A 72 3.43 -8.89 0.10
N ALA A 73 4.29 -7.96 -0.30
CA ALA A 73 5.66 -7.87 0.19
C ALA A 73 6.10 -6.41 0.30
N MET A 74 7.03 -6.15 1.21
CA MET A 74 7.75 -4.88 1.23
C MET A 74 8.85 -4.94 0.16
N LEU A 75 8.82 -4.04 -0.82
CA LEU A 75 9.87 -3.93 -1.83
C LEU A 75 11.12 -3.23 -1.28
N ASN A 76 10.89 -2.20 -0.47
CA ASN A 76 11.91 -1.37 0.19
C ASN A 76 11.27 -0.59 1.34
N ASP A 77 12.05 0.24 2.04
CA ASP A 77 11.59 1.04 3.17
C ASP A 77 10.54 2.08 2.75
N GLY A 78 9.28 1.64 2.78
CA GLY A 78 8.11 2.49 2.57
C GLY A 78 7.27 2.17 1.33
N VAL A 79 7.55 1.10 0.59
CA VAL A 79 6.68 0.64 -0.51
C VAL A 79 6.31 -0.82 -0.34
N ILE A 80 4.99 -1.06 -0.29
CA ILE A 80 4.37 -2.37 -0.37
C ILE A 80 4.04 -2.66 -1.83
N GLU A 81 4.39 -3.84 -2.31
CA GLU A 81 3.86 -4.42 -3.55
C GLU A 81 2.77 -5.43 -3.21
N ILE A 82 1.65 -5.35 -3.92
CA ILE A 82 0.56 -6.32 -3.92
C ILE A 82 0.55 -7.00 -5.28
N ARG A 83 0.54 -8.33 -5.28
CA ARG A 83 0.40 -9.17 -6.47
C ARG A 83 -1.00 -9.78 -6.48
N CYS A 84 -1.81 -9.41 -7.47
CA CYS A 84 -3.17 -9.92 -7.62
C CYS A 84 -3.15 -11.21 -8.45
N ASN A 85 -2.85 -12.35 -7.81
CA ASN A 85 -2.67 -13.65 -8.46
C ASN A 85 -3.70 -14.71 -8.02
N ASN A 86 -4.64 -14.38 -7.15
CA ASN A 86 -5.62 -15.33 -6.60
C ASN A 86 -7.05 -14.76 -6.61
N ASN A 87 -7.48 -14.26 -7.78
CA ASN A 87 -8.76 -13.56 -7.88
C ASN A 87 -9.95 -14.55 -7.93
N PRO A 88 -10.92 -14.45 -6.99
CA PRO A 88 -12.00 -15.43 -6.89
C PRO A 88 -12.99 -15.36 -8.06
N VAL A 89 -13.03 -14.24 -8.79
CA VAL A 89 -13.89 -14.06 -9.97
C VAL A 89 -13.48 -14.99 -11.12
N LEU A 90 -12.20 -15.35 -11.22
CA LEU A 90 -11.71 -16.26 -12.28
C LEU A 90 -12.21 -17.70 -12.10
N SER A 91 -12.51 -18.10 -10.87
CA SER A 91 -13.00 -19.43 -10.54
C SER A 91 -14.52 -19.50 -10.33
N ASP A 92 -15.22 -18.37 -10.32
CA ASP A 92 -16.62 -18.25 -9.90
C ASP A 92 -17.44 -17.47 -10.93
N ILE A 93 -18.11 -18.22 -11.80
CA ILE A 93 -18.91 -17.70 -12.92
C ILE A 93 -20.08 -16.83 -12.41
N GLU A 94 -20.68 -17.15 -11.26
CA GLU A 94 -21.78 -16.36 -10.69
C GLU A 94 -21.29 -14.96 -10.30
N LYS A 95 -20.11 -14.87 -9.68
CA LYS A 95 -19.50 -13.57 -9.35
C LYS A 95 -19.15 -12.76 -10.59
N ALA A 96 -18.69 -13.41 -11.66
CA ALA A 96 -18.41 -12.73 -12.93
C ALA A 96 -19.70 -12.15 -13.55
N LEU A 97 -20.80 -12.89 -13.49
CA LEU A 97 -22.10 -12.48 -14.04
C LEU A 97 -22.80 -11.41 -13.19
N GLN A 98 -22.54 -11.33 -11.89
CA GLN A 98 -23.07 -10.30 -10.98
C GLN A 98 -22.31 -8.96 -11.04
N GLY A 99 -21.52 -8.70 -12.08
CA GLY A 99 -20.74 -7.47 -12.21
C GLY A 99 -19.50 -7.44 -11.31
N GLY A 100 -19.05 -8.59 -10.81
CA GLY A 100 -17.76 -8.72 -10.15
C GLY A 100 -16.64 -8.52 -11.17
N SER A 101 -15.81 -7.51 -10.95
CA SER A 101 -14.59 -7.29 -11.73
C SER A 101 -13.36 -7.52 -10.84
N TYR A 102 -12.20 -7.68 -11.46
CA TYR A 102 -10.96 -7.99 -10.75
C TYR A 102 -9.79 -7.18 -11.31
N ILE A 103 -8.76 -7.03 -10.49
CA ILE A 103 -7.52 -6.35 -10.88
C ILE A 103 -6.48 -7.41 -11.21
N GLU A 104 -5.82 -7.28 -12.35
CA GLU A 104 -4.65 -8.08 -12.73
C GLU A 104 -3.35 -7.34 -12.46
N GLY A 105 -2.30 -8.10 -12.20
CA GLY A 105 -0.94 -7.59 -12.09
C GLY A 105 -0.55 -7.13 -10.69
N THR A 106 0.31 -6.11 -10.64
CA THR A 106 0.95 -5.64 -9.42
C THR A 106 0.56 -4.21 -9.08
N LEU A 107 0.26 -3.95 -7.81
CA LEU A 107 -0.07 -2.63 -7.29
C LEU A 107 1.00 -2.19 -6.29
N LYS A 108 1.36 -0.91 -6.30
CA LYS A 108 2.30 -0.31 -5.34
C LYS A 108 1.57 0.59 -4.37
N ILE A 109 1.83 0.42 -3.09
CA ILE A 109 1.25 1.21 -2.00
C ILE A 109 2.37 1.85 -1.20
N LYS A 110 2.31 3.16 -1.03
CA LYS A 110 3.29 3.90 -0.24
C LYS A 110 2.89 3.91 1.23
N VAL A 111 3.81 3.55 2.10
CA VAL A 111 3.62 3.67 3.55
C VAL A 111 3.83 5.12 3.95
N LEU A 112 2.80 5.73 4.56
CA LEU A 112 2.89 7.09 5.12
C LEU A 112 3.15 7.08 6.62
N GLY A 113 2.89 5.95 7.29
CA GLY A 113 3.14 5.71 8.69
C GLY A 113 2.43 4.45 9.19
N LYS A 114 2.58 4.12 10.47
CA LYS A 114 2.04 2.89 11.09
C LYS A 114 0.54 2.65 10.83
N ASN A 115 -0.23 3.73 10.68
CA ASN A 115 -1.69 3.69 10.55
C ASN A 115 -2.19 4.33 9.24
N LYS A 116 -1.29 4.62 8.29
CA LYS A 116 -1.65 5.33 7.05
C LYS A 116 -0.89 4.78 5.86
N LEU A 117 -1.62 4.42 4.81
CA LEU A 117 -1.09 3.96 3.54
C LEU A 117 -1.62 4.86 2.41
N LYS A 118 -0.92 4.90 1.28
CA LYS A 118 -1.34 5.65 0.09
C LYS A 118 -1.38 4.72 -1.12
N LEU A 119 -2.58 4.55 -1.69
CA LEU A 119 -2.84 3.81 -2.92
C LEU A 119 -3.23 4.82 -4.00
N GLY A 120 -2.39 5.02 -5.01
CA GLY A 120 -2.59 6.09 -6.00
C GLY A 120 -2.70 7.45 -5.31
N ASN A 121 -3.84 8.13 -5.48
CA ASN A 121 -4.14 9.40 -4.81
C ASN A 121 -4.93 9.26 -3.50
N THR A 122 -5.33 8.03 -3.14
CA THR A 122 -6.18 7.74 -1.98
C THR A 122 -5.32 7.43 -0.76
N VAL A 123 -5.64 8.10 0.36
CA VAL A 123 -5.03 7.79 1.66
C VAL A 123 -5.94 6.82 2.41
N LEU A 124 -5.42 5.64 2.70
CA LEU A 124 -6.07 4.62 3.51
C LEU A 124 -5.62 4.76 4.97
N LYS A 125 -6.57 4.76 5.90
CA LYS A 125 -6.32 4.84 7.34
C LYS A 125 -6.58 3.47 7.96
N ARG A 126 -5.80 3.12 8.97
CA ARG A 126 -6.03 1.88 9.72
C ARG A 126 -7.40 1.93 10.37
N LYS A 127 -8.19 0.88 10.16
CA LYS A 127 -9.45 0.66 10.86
C LYS A 127 -9.14 0.25 12.29
N LYS A 128 -9.76 0.92 13.27
CA LYS A 128 -9.60 0.58 14.70
C LYS A 128 -10.37 -0.69 15.04
#